data_AF-A0A7G9S716-F1
#
_entry.id   AF-A0A7G9S716-F1
#
_cell.length_a   1.000
_cell.length_b   1.000
_cell.length_c   1.000
_cell.angle_alpha   90.00
_cell.angle_beta   90.00
_cell.angle_gamma   90.00
#
_symmetry.space_group_name_H-M   'P 1'
#
loop_
_entity.id
_entity.type
_entity.pdbx_description
1 polymer ?
#
loop_
_entity_poly.entity_id
_entity_poly.type
_entity_poly.pdbx_seq_one_letter_code
_entity_poly.pdbx_strand_id
1 'polypeptide(L)' 'MAATTITLRLAESEKQVIADFSKTFGMSISEFVRTAALSRIEDELDLVAWEDAKREFDANPKTLTADEIAAKYL' A
#
# COMPACT_ATOMS: atom_id res chain seq x y z
N MET A 1 -16.90 15.05 5.70
CA MET A 1 -15.57 14.91 6.36
C MET A 1 -14.84 16.24 6.24
N ALA A 2 -14.10 16.66 7.26
CA ALA A 2 -13.31 17.89 7.19
C ALA A 2 -12.10 17.67 6.28
N ALA A 3 -11.88 18.58 5.32
CA ALA A 3 -10.67 18.59 4.51
C ALA A 3 -9.52 19.22 5.31
N THR A 4 -8.35 18.61 5.27
CA THR A 4 -7.11 19.15 5.85
C THR A 4 -6.06 19.31 4.76
N THR A 5 -5.12 20.25 4.96
CA THR A 5 -4.08 20.57 3.98
C THR A 5 -2.71 20.17 4.55
N ILE A 6 -1.88 19.59 3.70
CA ILE A 6 -0.47 19.33 3.98
C ILE A 6 0.37 20.25 3.08
N THR A 7 1.32 20.97 3.66
CA THR A 7 2.29 21.78 2.91
C THR A 7 3.61 21.02 2.83
N LEU A 8 4.05 20.72 1.61
CA LEU A 8 5.34 20.08 1.37
C LEU A 8 6.34 21.10 0.81
N ARG A 9 7.55 21.11 1.35
CA ARG A 9 8.66 21.89 0.79
C ARG A 9 9.41 21.01 -0.21
N LEU A 10 9.54 21.49 -1.44
CA LEU A 10 10.21 20.80 -2.55
C LEU A 10 11.15 21.77 -3.25
N ALA A 11 12.20 21.25 -3.87
CA ALA A 11 12.92 21.99 -4.90
C ALA A 11 12.01 22.19 -6.12
N GLU A 12 12.22 23.27 -6.88
CA GLU A 12 11.39 23.54 -8.07
C GLU A 12 11.50 22.41 -9.11
N SER A 13 12.69 21.80 -9.25
CA SER A 13 12.91 20.66 -10.13
C SER A 13 12.09 19.43 -9.74
N GLU A 14 11.96 19.14 -8.44
CA GLU A 14 11.17 18.02 -7.94
C GLU A 14 9.69 18.24 -8.22
N LYS A 15 9.20 19.45 -7.92
CA LYS A 15 7.82 19.85 -8.21
C LYS A 15 7.50 19.74 -9.70
N GLN A 16 8.42 20.14 -10.58
CA GLN A 16 8.23 20.04 -12.02
C GLN A 16 8.09 18.58 -12.49
N VAL A 17 8.98 17.70 -12.03
CA VAL A 17 8.93 16.26 -12.36
C VAL A 17 7.62 15.63 -11.87
N ILE A 18 7.19 15.95 -10.64
CA ILE A 18 5.93 15.45 -10.09
C ILE A 18 4.74 15.96 -10.92
N ALA A 19 4.73 17.25 -11.26
CA ALA A 19 3.67 17.85 -12.06
C ALA A 19 3.56 17.22 -13.46
N ASP A 20 4.68 17.02 -14.14
CA ASP A 20 4.72 16.42 -15.48
C ASP A 20 4.26 14.96 -15.46
N PHE A 21 4.68 14.20 -14.45
CA PHE A 21 4.19 12.84 -14.23
C PHE A 21 2.67 12.84 -14.03
N SER A 22 2.17 13.59 -13.03
CA SER A 22 0.74 13.63 -12.72
C SER A 22 -0.09 14.02 -13.95
N LYS A 23 0.35 15.03 -14.72
CA LYS A 23 -0.32 15.47 -15.94
C LYS A 23 -0.34 14.38 -17.02
N THR A 24 0.78 13.69 -17.22
CA THR A 24 0.90 12.59 -18.20
C THR A 24 -0.12 11.48 -17.94
N PHE A 25 -0.44 11.22 -16.67
CA PHE A 25 -1.38 10.18 -16.26
C PHE A 25 -2.77 10.72 -15.86
N GLY A 26 -3.08 11.99 -16.16
CA GLY A 26 -4.41 12.55 -15.94
C GLY A 26 -4.83 12.69 -14.47
N MET A 27 -3.87 12.76 -13.54
CA MET A 27 -4.11 12.91 -12.11
C MET A 27 -3.62 14.26 -11.58
N SER A 28 -4.14 14.69 -10.43
CA SER A 28 -3.60 15.87 -9.74
C SER A 28 -2.32 15.54 -8.95
N ILE A 29 -1.48 16.55 -8.67
CA ILE A 29 -0.31 16.38 -7.79
C ILE A 29 -0.73 15.83 -6.43
N SER A 30 -1.80 16.37 -5.84
CA SER A 30 -2.30 15.95 -4.53
C SER A 30 -2.83 14.51 -4.53
N GLU A 31 -3.42 14.07 -5.64
CA GLU A 31 -3.84 12.69 -5.82
C GLU A 31 -2.64 11.76 -5.94
N PHE A 32 -1.67 12.09 -6.78
CA PHE A 32 -0.46 11.31 -6.93
C PHE A 32 0.30 11.16 -5.60
N VAL A 33 0.59 12.28 -4.92
CA VAL A 33 1.34 12.28 -3.66
C VAL A 33 0.60 11.50 -2.57
N ARG A 34 -0.72 11.67 -2.45
CA ARG A 34 -1.53 10.93 -1.48
C ARG A 34 -1.49 9.43 -1.76
N THR A 35 -1.75 9.02 -3.01
CA THR A 35 -1.78 7.60 -3.38
C THR A 35 -0.41 6.97 -3.19
N ALA A 36 0.66 7.60 -3.68
CA ALA A 36 2.02 7.08 -3.52
C ALA A 36 2.42 6.91 -2.05
N ALA A 37 2.09 7.90 -1.20
CA ALA A 37 2.38 7.82 0.23
C ALA A 37 1.60 6.70 0.92
N LEU A 38 0.31 6.56 0.63
CA LEU A 38 -0.53 5.52 1.24
C LEU A 38 -0.14 4.13 0.76
N SER A 39 0.10 3.93 -0.54
CA SER A 39 0.56 2.64 -1.07
C SER A 39 1.89 2.22 -0.44
N ARG A 40 2.84 3.15 -0.28
CA ARG A 40 4.13 2.85 0.34
C ARG A 40 4.00 2.48 1.83
N ILE A 41 2.99 3.00 2.52
CA ILE A 41 2.67 2.62 3.91
C ILE A 41 2.00 1.24 3.93
N GLU A 42 1.06 0.99 3.03
CA GLU A 42 0.37 -0.30 2.87
C GLU A 42 1.37 -1.44 2.60
N ASP A 43 2.32 -1.25 1.69
CA ASP A 43 3.37 -2.24 1.39
C ASP A 43 4.18 -2.67 2.64
N GLU A 44 4.44 -1.74 3.57
CA GLU A 44 5.16 -2.06 4.82
C GLU A 44 4.27 -2.79 5.82
N LEU A 45 3.00 -2.38 5.92
CA LEU A 45 2.04 -3.04 6.78
C LEU A 45 1.79 -4.47 6.31
N ASP A 46 1.68 -4.67 5.00
CA ASP A 46 1.54 -5.99 4.37
C ASP A 46 2.77 -6.86 4.61
N LEU A 47 3.98 -6.28 4.53
CA LEU A 47 5.20 -7.01 4.83
C LEU A 47 5.25 -7.47 6.29
N VAL A 48 4.92 -6.59 7.23
CA VAL A 48 4.85 -6.94 8.67
C VAL A 48 3.79 -8.02 8.91
N ALA A 49 2.61 -7.88 8.32
CA ALA A 49 1.54 -8.88 8.44
C ALA A 49 1.97 -10.24 7.89
N TRP A 50 2.70 -10.25 6.76
CA TRP A 50 3.25 -11.46 6.19
C TRP A 50 4.32 -12.10 7.08
N GLU A 51 5.26 -11.32 7.61
CA GLU A 51 6.31 -11.82 8.51
C GLU A 51 5.71 -12.46 9.77
N ASP A 52 4.68 -11.84 10.33
CA ASP A 52 3.97 -12.37 11.50
C ASP A 52 3.24 -13.68 11.17
N ALA A 53 2.50 -13.74 10.06
CA ALA A 53 1.82 -14.94 9.61
C ALA A 53 2.82 -16.07 9.29
N LYS A 54 3.96 -15.75 8.67
CA LYS A 54 5.01 -16.70 8.35
C LYS A 54 5.64 -17.27 9.61
N ARG A 55 5.89 -16.43 10.62
CA ARG A 55 6.43 -16.86 11.92
C ARG A 55 5.46 -17.78 12.66
N GLU A 56 4.16 -17.49 12.65
CA GLU A 56 3.14 -18.36 13.22
C GLU A 56 3.09 -19.71 12.52
N PHE A 57 3.12 -19.72 11.18
CA PHE A 57 3.14 -20.94 10.39
C PHE A 57 4.41 -21.77 10.63
N ASP A 58 5.59 -21.13 10.67
CA ASP A 58 6.86 -21.83 10.91
C ASP A 58 6.93 -22.47 12.30
N ALA A 59 6.31 -21.85 13.30
CA ALA A 59 6.19 -22.42 14.64
C ALA A 59 5.24 -23.64 14.69
N ASN A 60 4.26 -23.72 13.77
CA ASN A 60 3.27 -24.80 13.72
C ASN A 60 2.71 -24.99 12.29
N PRO A 61 3.47 -25.68 11.40
CA PRO A 61 3.15 -25.72 9.98
C PRO A 61 1.99 -26.66 9.70
N LYS A 62 0.77 -26.11 9.76
CA LYS A 62 -0.47 -26.81 9.42
C LYS A 62 -0.97 -26.36 8.06
N THR A 63 -1.11 -27.31 7.15
CA THR A 63 -1.67 -27.07 5.81
C THR A 63 -2.98 -27.82 5.66
N LEU A 64 -3.94 -27.22 4.96
CA LEU A 64 -5.19 -27.87 4.56
C LEU A 64 -5.21 -28.00 3.04
N THR A 65 -5.69 -29.13 2.55
CA THR A 65 -6.02 -29.34 1.14
C THR A 65 -7.20 -28.45 0.73
N ALA A 66 -7.37 -28.26 -0.59
CA ALA A 66 -8.50 -27.52 -1.12
C ALA A 66 -9.85 -28.13 -0.70
N ASP A 67 -9.95 -29.46 -0.69
CA ASP A 67 -11.15 -30.19 -0.28
C ASP A 67 -11.48 -29.96 1.21
N GLU A 68 -10.47 -29.97 2.09
CA GLU A 68 -10.64 -29.68 3.53
C GLU A 68 -11.08 -28.24 3.79
N ILE A 69 -10.57 -27.27 3.03
CA ILE A 69 -11.00 -25.87 3.11
C ILE A 69 -12.45 -25.74 2.65
N ALA A 70 -12.78 -26.33 1.50
CA ALA A 70 -14.13 -26.28 0.94
C ALA A 70 -15.15 -26.90 1.91
N ALA A 71 -14.87 -28.09 2.44
CA ALA A 71 -15.74 -28.76 3.40
C ALA A 71 -15.95 -27.97 4.71
N LYS A 72 -15.02 -27.07 5.06
CA LYS A 72 -15.08 -26.30 6.31
C LYS A 72 -15.79 -24.96 6.17
N TYR A 73 -15.72 -24.30 5.00
CA TYR A 73 -16.11 -22.90 4.84
C TYR A 73 -17.08 -22.61 3.68
N LEU A 74 -17.36 -23.58 2.80
CA LEU A 74 -18.31 -23.48 1.69
C LEU A 74 -19.51 -24.39 1.94
#